data_AF-A0A1H1I0C0-F1
#
_entry.id   AF-A0A1H1I0C0-F1
#
_cell.length_a   1.000
_cell.length_b   1.000
_cell.length_c   1.000
_cell.angle_alpha   90.00
_cell.angle_beta   90.00
_cell.angle_gamma   90.00
#
_symmetry.space_group_name_H-M   'P 1'
#
loop_
_entity.id
_entity.type
_entity.pdbx_description
1 polymer ?
#
loop_
_entity_poly.entity_id
_entity_poly.type
_entity_poly.pdbx_seq_one_letter_code
_entity_poly.pdbx_strand_id
1 'polypeptide(L)'
;MVGVLNHSAKLCLAILIGLSTVVVPGVRPAVAQDASAMDCDSLWKQRNAIYARNGYCFQTDRAISTFGSGCFPPYGRLYGDEARRVQELQYWERTKGC
;
A
#
# COMPACT_ATOMS: atom_id res chain seq x y z
N MET A 1 38.80 0.33 -31.38
CA MET A 1 38.91 -1.13 -31.61
C MET A 1 40.31 -1.56 -31.23
N VAL A 2 40.48 -2.21 -30.07
CA VAL A 2 41.44 -3.30 -29.83
C VAL A 2 40.92 -4.00 -28.57
N GLY A 3 40.43 -5.22 -28.73
CA GLY A 3 40.43 -6.19 -27.64
C GLY A 3 41.75 -6.95 -27.68
N VAL A 4 42.21 -7.42 -26.52
CA VAL A 4 42.63 -8.80 -26.24
C VAL A 4 43.33 -8.86 -24.87
N LEU A 5 42.77 -9.72 -24.02
CA LEU A 5 43.30 -10.50 -22.90
C LEU A 5 44.42 -9.94 -21.99
N ASN A 6 44.18 -10.01 -20.67
CA ASN A 6 45.13 -10.71 -19.82
C ASN A 6 44.48 -11.31 -18.57
N HIS A 7 44.47 -12.65 -18.49
CA HIS A 7 44.23 -13.40 -17.26
C HIS A 7 45.55 -13.48 -16.49
N SER A 8 45.61 -12.89 -15.30
CA SER A 8 46.70 -13.11 -14.37
C SER A 8 46.17 -13.32 -12.96
N ALA A 9 46.25 -14.58 -12.55
CA ALA A 9 45.95 -15.09 -11.24
C ALA A 9 46.63 -14.26 -10.14
N LYS A 10 45.83 -13.75 -9.20
CA LYS A 10 46.25 -13.54 -7.81
C LYS A 10 45.10 -13.96 -6.90
N LEU A 11 45.15 -15.21 -6.43
CA LEU A 11 44.43 -15.64 -5.25
C LEU A 11 44.88 -14.74 -4.09
N CYS A 12 44.02 -13.83 -3.65
CA CYS A 12 44.08 -13.25 -2.32
C CYS A 12 42.92 -13.84 -1.52
N LEU A 13 43.19 -14.97 -0.87
CA LEU A 13 42.35 -15.50 0.18
C LEU A 13 42.59 -14.65 1.44
N ALA A 14 41.66 -13.75 1.78
CA ALA A 14 41.50 -13.28 3.15
C ALA A 14 40.17 -12.52 3.35
N ILE A 15 39.22 -13.23 3.98
CA ILE A 15 38.23 -12.75 4.96
C ILE A 15 37.36 -11.57 4.49
N LEU A 16 36.19 -11.89 3.94
CA LEU A 16 35.03 -11.01 4.02
C LEU A 16 34.03 -11.65 4.98
N ILE A 17 33.83 -10.93 6.08
CA ILE A 17 32.80 -11.13 7.11
C ILE A 17 31.51 -11.56 6.41
N GLY A 18 30.99 -12.72 6.81
CA GLY A 18 29.76 -13.27 6.26
C GLY A 18 28.64 -12.24 6.36
N LEU A 19 28.31 -11.61 5.24
CA LEU A 19 27.05 -10.89 5.07
C LEU A 19 25.98 -11.98 4.94
N SER A 20 25.53 -12.49 6.08
CA SER A 20 24.27 -13.24 6.14
C SER A 20 23.19 -12.26 5.69
N THR A 21 22.84 -12.31 4.39
CA THR A 21 21.66 -11.64 3.89
C THR A 21 20.48 -12.28 4.60
N VAL A 22 19.99 -11.62 5.64
CA VAL A 22 18.73 -11.99 6.28
C VAL A 22 17.66 -11.70 5.24
N VAL A 23 17.35 -12.70 4.42
CA VAL A 23 16.12 -12.70 3.63
C VAL A 23 15.02 -12.69 4.68
N VAL A 24 14.26 -11.59 4.77
CA VAL A 24 13.05 -11.53 5.58
C VAL A 24 11.91 -11.97 4.65
N PRO A 25 11.54 -13.27 4.61
CA PRO A 25 10.39 -13.70 3.84
C PRO A 25 9.13 -13.08 4.46
N GLY A 26 8.59 -12.03 3.86
CA GLY A 26 7.33 -11.45 4.33
C GLY A 26 7.09 -9.97 4.05
N VAL A 27 8.12 -9.18 3.75
CA VAL A 27 7.91 -7.77 3.39
C VAL A 27 7.51 -7.68 1.91
N ARG A 28 6.21 -7.76 1.63
CA ARG A 28 5.66 -7.41 0.32
C ARG A 28 5.50 -5.89 0.26
N PRO A 29 5.97 -5.20 -0.79
CA PRO A 29 5.64 -3.79 -0.97
C PRO A 29 4.12 -3.65 -1.02
N ALA A 30 3.58 -2.72 -0.22
CA ALA A 30 2.16 -2.41 -0.23
C ALA A 30 1.84 -1.65 -1.53
N VAL A 31 1.49 -2.39 -2.59
CA VAL A 31 0.95 -1.81 -3.81
C VAL A 31 -0.51 -1.46 -3.59
N ALA A 32 -0.85 -0.17 -3.76
CA ALA A 32 -2.24 0.24 -3.84
C ALA A 32 -2.89 -0.50 -5.01
N GLN A 33 -4.00 -1.19 -4.75
CA GLN A 33 -4.73 -1.88 -5.80
C GLN A 33 -5.29 -0.88 -6.82
N ASP A 34 -5.37 -1.26 -8.10
CA ASP A 34 -5.93 -0.39 -9.14
C ASP A 34 -7.45 -0.23 -8.95
N ALA A 35 -7.91 1.00 -8.67
CA ALA A 35 -9.31 1.30 -8.40
C ALA A 35 -10.21 1.03 -9.61
N SER A 36 -9.66 1.13 -10.83
CA SER A 36 -10.41 0.85 -12.06
C SER A 36 -10.85 -0.61 -12.17
N ALA A 37 -10.09 -1.55 -11.58
CA ALA A 37 -10.35 -2.98 -11.63
C ALA A 37 -11.29 -3.48 -10.50
N MET A 38 -11.61 -2.63 -9.52
CA MET A 38 -12.40 -3.02 -8.35
C MET A 38 -13.90 -3.03 -8.60
N ASP A 39 -14.64 -3.95 -8.00
CA ASP A 39 -16.10 -3.85 -7.94
C ASP A 39 -16.57 -2.78 -6.93
N CYS A 40 -17.86 -2.45 -6.95
CA CYS A 40 -18.44 -1.42 -6.09
C CYS A 40 -18.29 -1.72 -4.60
N ASP A 41 -18.37 -2.99 -4.20
CA ASP A 41 -18.16 -3.37 -2.79
C ASP A 41 -16.71 -3.17 -2.37
N SER A 42 -15.75 -3.53 -3.22
CA SER A 42 -14.32 -3.33 -2.97
C SER A 42 -13.95 -1.85 -2.92
N LEU A 43 -14.49 -1.02 -3.82
CA LEU A 43 -14.32 0.43 -3.79
C LEU A 43 -14.86 1.03 -2.50
N TRP A 44 -16.11 0.69 -2.15
CA TRP A 44 -16.75 1.14 -0.92
C TRP A 44 -15.94 0.72 0.30
N LYS A 45 -15.52 -0.54 0.38
CA LYS A 45 -14.71 -1.07 1.49
C LYS A 45 -13.37 -0.33 1.60
N GLN A 46 -12.66 -0.13 0.49
CA GLN A 46 -11.38 0.56 0.51
C GLN A 46 -11.51 2.00 0.95
N ARG A 47 -12.48 2.75 0.42
CA ARG A 47 -12.71 4.14 0.81
C ARG A 47 -13.04 4.24 2.30
N ASN A 48 -13.95 3.39 2.78
CA ASN A 48 -14.35 3.40 4.18
C ASN A 48 -13.24 2.88 5.12
N ALA A 49 -12.36 2.00 4.67
CA ALA A 49 -11.18 1.60 5.44
C ALA A 49 -10.20 2.78 5.67
N ILE A 50 -10.15 3.77 4.75
CA ILE A 50 -9.41 5.02 4.94
C ILE A 50 -10.06 5.89 6.00
N TYR A 51 -11.38 6.04 5.93
CA TYR A 51 -12.14 6.78 6.94
C TYR A 51 -12.03 6.15 8.34
N ALA A 52 -12.11 4.82 8.43
CA ALA A 52 -12.08 4.08 9.68
C ALA A 52 -10.78 4.32 10.46
N ARG A 53 -9.62 4.16 9.82
CA ARG A 53 -8.31 4.37 10.49
C ARG A 53 -8.03 5.83 10.84
N ASN A 54 -8.74 6.77 10.22
CA ASN A 54 -8.66 8.20 10.52
C ASN A 54 -9.74 8.67 11.51
N GLY A 55 -10.48 7.75 12.12
CA GLY A 55 -11.42 8.05 13.19
C GLY A 55 -12.72 8.71 12.75
N TYR A 56 -13.14 8.48 11.51
CA TYR A 56 -14.43 8.94 11.00
C TYR A 56 -15.61 8.39 11.83
N CYS A 57 -16.67 9.18 11.96
CA CYS A 57 -17.89 8.79 12.66
C CYS A 57 -18.87 8.11 11.70
N PHE A 58 -18.94 6.78 11.75
CA PHE A 58 -19.89 6.04 10.93
C PHE A 58 -21.30 6.09 11.51
N GLN A 59 -22.28 6.34 10.64
CA GLN A 59 -23.69 6.49 11.01
C GLN A 59 -24.60 5.45 10.37
N THR A 60 -24.12 4.76 9.33
CA THR A 60 -24.94 3.76 8.62
C THR A 60 -24.70 2.38 9.20
N ASP A 61 -25.75 1.56 9.29
CA ASP A 61 -25.66 0.21 9.82
C ASP A 61 -24.60 -0.64 9.11
N ARG A 62 -24.51 -0.52 7.77
CA ARG A 62 -23.49 -1.24 6.98
C ARG A 62 -22.07 -0.84 7.36
N ALA A 63 -21.81 0.46 7.55
CA ALA A 63 -20.47 0.91 7.90
C ALA A 63 -20.13 0.54 9.36
N ILE A 64 -21.09 0.70 10.27
CA ILE A 64 -20.94 0.32 11.68
C ILE A 64 -20.71 -1.18 11.82
N SER A 65 -21.44 -2.02 11.08
CA SER A 65 -21.27 -3.48 11.11
C SER A 65 -19.92 -3.93 10.53
N THR A 66 -19.35 -3.15 9.60
CA THR A 66 -18.10 -3.52 8.91
C THR A 66 -16.86 -2.98 9.62
N PHE A 67 -16.91 -1.75 10.13
CA PHE A 67 -15.76 -1.01 10.65
C PHE A 67 -15.91 -0.55 12.11
N GLY A 68 -17.08 -0.78 12.73
CA GLY A 68 -17.45 -0.18 14.01
C GLY A 68 -17.94 1.26 13.86
N SER A 69 -18.33 1.89 14.97
CA SER A 69 -18.80 3.29 14.97
C SER A 69 -17.70 4.32 14.70
N GLY A 70 -16.44 3.98 14.97
CA GLY A 70 -15.31 4.91 14.85
C GLY A 70 -15.39 6.03 15.89
N CYS A 71 -15.36 7.29 15.44
CA CYS A 71 -15.43 8.51 16.27
C CYS A 71 -14.27 8.69 17.28
N PHE A 72 -13.06 8.89 16.78
CA PHE A 72 -11.90 9.23 17.60
C PHE A 72 -11.01 10.25 16.89
N PRO A 73 -10.19 11.06 17.61
CA PRO A 73 -9.24 11.96 16.96
C PRO A 73 -8.36 11.18 15.96
N PRO A 74 -8.21 11.64 14.70
CA PRO A 74 -8.43 13.00 14.22
C PRO A 74 -9.83 13.28 13.61
N TYR A 75 -10.83 12.48 13.92
CA TYR A 75 -12.25 12.65 13.55
C TYR A 75 -12.50 12.73 12.02
N GLY A 76 -11.83 11.86 11.27
CA GLY A 76 -12.03 11.71 9.83
C GLY A 76 -11.27 12.72 8.97
N ARG A 77 -10.37 13.51 9.58
CA ARG A 77 -9.50 14.44 8.87
C ARG A 77 -8.51 13.68 7.99
N LEU A 78 -8.51 13.96 6.68
CA LEU A 78 -7.64 13.33 5.70
C LEU A 78 -6.69 14.35 5.05
N TYR A 79 -5.47 13.92 4.76
CA TYR A 79 -4.46 14.72 4.05
C TYR A 79 -3.62 13.89 3.09
N GLY A 80 -2.88 14.60 2.23
CA GLY A 80 -1.85 14.01 1.37
C GLY A 80 -2.39 12.87 0.52
N ASP A 81 -1.72 11.74 0.59
CA ASP A 81 -2.01 10.57 -0.26
C ASP A 81 -3.35 9.91 0.08
N GLU A 82 -3.80 9.97 1.32
CA GLU A 82 -5.08 9.38 1.73
C GLU A 82 -6.26 10.17 1.16
N ALA A 83 -6.19 11.50 1.20
CA ALA A 83 -7.20 12.35 0.56
C ALA A 83 -7.24 12.11 -0.96
N ARG A 84 -6.07 12.02 -1.61
CA ARG A 84 -5.98 11.70 -3.05
C ARG A 84 -6.56 10.34 -3.37
N ARG A 85 -6.26 9.33 -2.55
CA ARG A 85 -6.76 7.97 -2.73
C ARG A 85 -8.27 7.89 -2.54
N VAL A 86 -8.84 8.59 -1.56
CA VAL A 86 -10.30 8.67 -1.40
C VAL A 86 -10.96 9.31 -2.63
N GLN A 87 -10.38 10.37 -3.17
CA GLN A 87 -10.91 11.02 -4.39
C GLN A 87 -10.88 10.08 -5.60
N GLU A 88 -9.81 9.32 -5.77
CA GLU A 88 -9.69 8.30 -6.82
C GLU A 88 -10.75 7.20 -6.68
N LEU A 89 -10.95 6.67 -5.47
CA LEU A 89 -11.96 5.64 -5.20
C LEU A 89 -13.37 6.18 -5.47
N GLN A 90 -13.68 7.39 -5.00
CA GLN A 90 -14.97 8.05 -5.26
C GLN A 90 -15.20 8.37 -6.73
N TYR A 91 -14.15 8.66 -7.49
CA TYR A 91 -14.26 8.81 -8.94
C TYR A 91 -14.74 7.50 -9.58
N TRP A 92 -14.13 6.37 -9.22
CA TRP A 92 -14.52 5.08 -9.79
C TRP A 92 -15.87 4.58 -9.30
N GLU A 93 -16.26 4.87 -8.05
CA GLU A 93 -17.62 4.60 -7.55
C GLU A 93 -18.64 5.29 -8.48
N ARG A 94 -18.51 6.61 -8.66
CA ARG A 94 -19.40 7.39 -9.54
C ARG A 94 -19.41 6.88 -10.97
N THR A 95 -18.25 6.55 -11.53
CA THR A 95 -18.14 5.99 -12.89
C THR A 95 -18.87 4.66 -13.04
N LYS A 96 -18.94 3.86 -11.97
CA LYS A 96 -19.60 2.53 -11.96
C LYS A 96 -21.05 2.55 -11.48
N GLY A 97 -21.57 3.70 -11.02
CA GLY A 97 -22.94 3.83 -10.53
C GLY A 97 -23.14 3.36 -9.10
N CYS A 98 -22.08 3.44 -8.29
CA CYS A 98 -22.11 3.35 -6.83
C CYS A 98 -21.50 4.63 -6.21
#